data_AF-A0A101WLW2-F1
#
_entry.id   AF-A0A101WLW2-F1
#
_cell.length_a   1.000
_cell.length_b   1.000
_cell.length_c   1.000
_cell.angle_alpha   90.00
_cell.angle_beta   90.00
_cell.angle_gamma   90.00
#
_symmetry.space_group_name_H-M   'P 1'
#
loop_
_entity.id
_entity.type
_entity.pdbx_description
1 polymer ?
#
loop_
_entity_poly.entity_id
_entity_poly.type
_entity_poly.pdbx_seq_one_letter_code
_entity_poly.pdbx_strand_id
1 'polypeptide(L)'
;MKKWILLLSFIVLLFTVIVTDNYLKDTDDSFIWANNLSVNDVQSIEMVISPSDRENHYKNFSSEEFGAIIKIINASKGQKANAPAELGSTITLYITTKEGNVHTYQNLRNAYLVIDDIYFSSDSSWLASSFKDFKGDASLPDGFFERVTGITTTYGLMKLGKNGKVLSPLSPLEGTYKQLAEYTVFNHLIKSTLYPPQDIDSFDVCYMLRVIYSSKNSNSTHDYYLFIMNGDAYMQDGKDGLNAKVSTELYNRLDTLLNSFN
;
A
#
# COMPACT_ATOMS: atom_id res chain seq x y z
N MET A 1 20.89 -14.03 26.70
CA MET A 1 21.33 -14.28 25.31
C MET A 1 20.52 -13.38 24.39
N LYS A 2 21.22 -12.54 23.61
CA LYS A 2 20.66 -11.65 22.59
C LYS A 2 19.95 -12.46 21.51
N LYS A 3 18.71 -12.09 21.15
CA LYS A 3 18.21 -12.09 19.77
C LYS A 3 17.20 -10.96 19.62
N TRP A 4 17.61 -9.91 18.92
CA TRP A 4 16.74 -8.89 18.36
C TRP A 4 16.07 -9.51 17.14
N ILE A 5 14.75 -9.38 16.97
CA ILE A 5 14.07 -9.81 15.74
C ILE A 5 13.01 -8.76 15.35
N LEU A 6 13.46 -7.91 14.41
CA LEU A 6 12.81 -7.40 13.19
C LEU A 6 11.32 -7.00 13.26
N LEU A 7 11.08 -5.70 13.12
CA LEU A 7 9.77 -5.07 12.95
C LEU A 7 9.41 -5.09 11.46
N LEU A 8 8.63 -6.08 11.05
CA LEU A 8 8.07 -6.14 9.70
C LEU A 8 6.90 -5.14 9.56
N SER A 9 6.95 -4.32 8.51
CA SER A 9 5.83 -3.53 8.01
C SER A 9 5.76 -3.81 6.51
N PHE A 10 4.76 -4.62 6.12
CA PHE A 10 4.59 -5.27 4.82
C PHE A 10 3.78 -4.43 3.83
N ILE A 11 3.62 -3.12 4.09
CA ILE A 11 2.61 -2.26 3.46
C ILE A 11 2.86 -2.04 1.96
N VAL A 12 4.07 -2.30 1.45
CA VAL A 12 4.45 -1.94 0.06
C VAL A 12 4.90 -3.16 -0.77
N LEU A 13 4.94 -4.37 -0.20
CA LEU A 13 5.27 -5.58 -0.99
C LEU A 13 4.24 -5.88 -2.09
N LEU A 14 3.04 -5.32 -1.96
CA LEU A 14 1.99 -5.37 -2.97
C LEU A 14 2.25 -4.45 -4.17
N PHE A 15 3.01 -3.36 -4.00
CA PHE A 15 3.39 -2.48 -5.11
C PHE A 15 4.69 -2.92 -5.79
N THR A 16 5.62 -3.57 -5.09
CA THR A 16 6.89 -4.01 -5.67
C THR A 16 6.78 -5.23 -6.59
N VAL A 17 5.71 -6.03 -6.50
CA VAL A 17 5.57 -7.26 -7.31
C VAL A 17 4.80 -7.05 -8.63
N ILE A 18 3.94 -6.03 -8.73
CA ILE A 18 2.98 -5.91 -9.85
C ILE A 18 3.54 -5.13 -11.06
N VAL A 19 4.55 -4.27 -10.89
CA VAL A 19 5.17 -3.53 -12.00
C VAL A 19 6.45 -4.21 -12.47
N THR A 20 6.36 -5.48 -12.88
CA THR A 20 7.47 -6.16 -13.58
C THR A 20 7.35 -6.14 -15.10
N ASP A 21 6.39 -5.37 -15.66
CA ASP A 21 6.15 -5.35 -17.11
C ASP A 21 6.20 -3.96 -17.77
N ASN A 22 6.73 -2.94 -17.08
CA ASN A 22 7.13 -1.71 -17.75
C ASN A 22 8.65 -1.62 -17.70
N TYR A 23 9.25 -1.57 -18.91
CA TYR A 23 10.59 -1.11 -19.25
C TYR A 23 11.53 -0.91 -18.06
N LEU A 24 12.66 -1.65 -18.01
CA LEU A 24 13.79 -1.33 -17.14
C LEU A 24 14.19 0.14 -17.37
N LYS A 25 13.60 1.07 -16.63
CA LYS A 25 13.95 2.48 -16.65
C LYS A 25 15.37 2.56 -16.12
N ASP A 26 16.26 3.17 -16.89
CA ASP A 26 17.62 3.35 -16.42
C ASP A 26 17.62 4.40 -15.31
N THR A 27 18.63 4.37 -14.43
CA THR A 27 18.80 5.39 -13.41
C THR A 27 18.97 6.79 -13.99
N ASP A 28 19.59 6.85 -15.17
CA ASP A 28 19.75 8.09 -15.91
C ASP A 28 18.39 8.65 -16.29
N ASP A 29 17.44 7.80 -16.71
CA ASP A 29 16.09 8.24 -17.09
C ASP A 29 15.33 8.85 -15.90
N SER A 30 15.44 8.28 -14.70
CA SER A 30 14.77 8.80 -13.49
C SER A 30 15.24 10.20 -13.12
N PHE A 31 16.56 10.43 -13.06
CA PHE A 31 17.10 11.75 -12.73
C PHE A 31 16.97 12.74 -13.90
N ILE A 32 17.06 12.29 -15.15
CA ILE A 32 16.79 13.14 -16.32
C ILE A 32 15.35 13.65 -16.25
N TRP A 33 14.39 12.78 -15.98
CA TRP A 33 13.00 13.19 -15.79
C TRP A 33 12.87 14.18 -14.62
N ALA A 34 13.33 13.79 -13.43
CA ALA A 34 13.17 14.61 -12.22
C ALA A 34 13.82 15.99 -12.37
N ASN A 35 15.02 16.06 -12.95
CA ASN A 35 15.76 17.32 -13.07
C ASN A 35 15.23 18.25 -14.17
N ASN A 36 14.49 17.73 -15.14
CA ASN A 36 13.91 18.50 -16.24
C ASN A 36 12.40 18.76 -16.09
N LEU A 37 11.76 18.24 -15.04
CA LEU A 37 10.34 18.45 -14.79
C LEU A 37 10.02 19.95 -14.66
N SER A 38 9.00 20.41 -15.39
CA SER A 38 8.50 21.79 -15.33
C SER A 38 7.09 21.86 -14.77
N VAL A 39 6.75 22.97 -14.12
CA VAL A 39 5.37 23.27 -13.68
C VAL A 39 4.39 23.20 -14.86
N ASN A 40 4.86 23.55 -16.07
CA ASN A 40 4.04 23.54 -17.26
C ASN A 40 3.67 22.13 -17.73
N ASP A 41 4.39 21.10 -17.30
CA ASP A 41 4.14 19.71 -17.71
C ASP A 41 3.23 18.99 -16.71
N VAL A 42 3.01 19.58 -15.53
CA VAL A 42 2.26 18.98 -14.43
C VAL A 42 0.77 19.35 -14.50
N GLN A 43 -0.08 18.33 -14.38
CA GLN A 43 -1.53 18.45 -14.23
C GLN A 43 -1.93 18.45 -12.75
N SER A 44 -1.40 17.51 -11.96
CA SER A 44 -1.66 17.44 -10.51
C SER A 44 -0.45 16.89 -9.76
N ILE A 45 -0.34 17.29 -8.50
CA ILE A 45 0.56 16.67 -7.52
C ILE A 45 -0.30 16.27 -6.32
N GLU A 46 -0.33 14.99 -6.02
CA GLU A 46 -1.07 14.44 -4.89
C GLU A 46 -0.10 13.69 -3.97
N MET A 47 -0.30 13.77 -2.65
CA MET A 47 0.56 13.14 -1.66
C MET A 47 -0.18 12.11 -0.84
N VAL A 48 0.53 11.02 -0.50
CA VAL A 48 0.13 10.06 0.52
C VAL A 48 1.25 9.84 1.53
N ILE A 49 0.92 9.82 2.82
CA ILE A 49 1.81 9.49 3.93
C ILE A 49 1.47 8.10 4.47
N SER A 50 2.47 7.24 4.64
CA SER A 50 2.32 5.88 5.16
C SER A 50 3.40 5.58 6.22
N PRO A 51 3.15 4.70 7.22
CA PRO A 51 1.82 4.26 7.67
C PRO A 51 1.05 5.44 8.28
N SER A 52 -0.28 5.39 8.27
CA SER A 52 -1.12 6.43 8.89
C SER A 52 -2.33 5.87 9.62
N ASP A 53 -2.55 6.44 10.80
CA ASP A 53 -3.70 6.37 11.66
C ASP A 53 -4.79 7.34 11.15
N ARG A 54 -5.40 6.94 10.02
CA ARG A 54 -6.74 7.28 9.51
C ARG A 54 -7.12 8.74 9.20
N GLU A 55 -6.42 9.76 9.69
CA GLU A 55 -6.79 11.16 9.41
C GLU A 55 -5.60 11.95 8.86
N ASN A 56 -5.84 12.79 7.84
CA ASN A 56 -4.87 13.74 7.30
C ASN A 56 -3.56 13.14 6.77
N HIS A 57 -3.65 12.04 6.02
CA HIS A 57 -2.49 11.45 5.31
C HIS A 57 -2.45 11.72 3.82
N TYR A 58 -3.50 12.35 3.28
CA TYR A 58 -3.58 12.73 1.89
C TYR A 58 -3.56 14.26 1.76
N LYS A 59 -2.96 14.74 0.68
CA LYS A 59 -3.08 16.15 0.26
C LYS A 59 -3.12 16.22 -1.26
N ASN A 60 -4.04 17.02 -1.78
CA ASN A 60 -4.02 17.48 -3.18
C ASN A 60 -3.42 18.88 -3.22
N PHE A 61 -2.26 19.04 -3.85
CA PHE A 61 -1.60 20.35 -3.88
C PHE A 61 -2.26 21.27 -4.90
N SER A 62 -2.37 22.55 -4.54
CA SER A 62 -2.77 23.59 -5.48
C SER A 62 -1.64 23.88 -6.49
N SER A 63 -1.99 24.43 -7.65
CA SER A 63 -1.00 24.80 -8.68
C SER A 63 0.03 25.83 -8.19
N GLU A 64 -0.32 26.63 -7.18
CA GLU A 64 0.59 27.61 -6.56
C GLU A 64 1.73 26.94 -5.78
N GLU A 65 1.51 25.72 -5.28
CA GLU A 65 2.50 24.96 -4.51
C GLU A 65 3.46 24.17 -5.42
N PHE A 66 3.09 23.93 -6.68
CA PHE A 66 3.87 23.08 -7.61
C PHE A 66 5.29 23.58 -7.79
N GLY A 67 5.50 24.89 -7.91
CA GLY A 67 6.84 25.44 -8.12
C GLY A 67 7.82 25.08 -7.00
N ALA A 68 7.37 25.09 -5.75
CA ALA A 68 8.21 24.74 -4.60
C ALA A 68 8.52 23.23 -4.57
N ILE A 69 7.53 22.40 -4.88
CA ILE A 69 7.68 20.94 -4.92
C ILE A 69 8.62 20.53 -6.07
N ILE A 70 8.42 21.08 -7.27
CA ILE A 70 9.26 20.81 -8.43
C ILE A 70 10.69 21.27 -8.18
N LYS A 71 10.91 22.38 -7.48
CA LYS A 71 12.27 22.79 -7.10
C LYS A 71 12.97 21.74 -6.22
N ILE A 72 12.25 21.04 -5.35
CA ILE A 72 12.80 19.92 -4.57
C ILE A 72 13.10 18.74 -5.50
N ILE A 73 12.17 18.37 -6.38
CA ILE A 73 12.34 17.26 -7.35
C ILE A 73 13.55 17.53 -8.26
N ASN A 74 13.71 18.75 -8.79
CA ASN A 74 14.79 19.09 -9.70
C ASN A 74 16.16 19.18 -9.01
N ALA A 75 16.19 19.18 -7.67
CA ALA A 75 17.41 19.12 -6.88
C ALA A 75 17.82 17.68 -6.53
N SER A 76 17.11 16.67 -7.04
CA SER A 76 17.34 15.25 -6.77
C SER A 76 18.74 14.80 -7.17
N LYS A 77 19.40 14.09 -6.24
CA LYS A 77 20.69 13.45 -6.44
C LYS A 77 20.77 12.21 -5.57
N GLY A 78 21.46 11.18 -6.05
CA GLY A 78 21.72 9.98 -5.28
C GLY A 78 22.45 8.92 -6.09
N GLN A 79 22.80 7.82 -5.45
CA GLN A 79 23.38 6.64 -6.09
C GLN A 79 22.36 5.50 -6.08
N LYS A 80 22.28 4.73 -7.17
CA LYS A 80 21.40 3.56 -7.23
C LYS A 80 21.63 2.65 -6.03
N ALA A 81 20.54 2.22 -5.40
CA ALA A 81 20.56 1.30 -4.28
C ALA A 81 19.61 0.13 -4.55
N ASN A 82 19.79 -0.96 -3.81
CA ASN A 82 18.82 -2.03 -3.78
C ASN A 82 17.61 -1.61 -2.92
N ALA A 83 16.44 -2.16 -3.24
CA ALA A 83 15.28 -2.04 -2.38
C ALA A 83 15.63 -2.48 -0.95
N PRO A 84 15.29 -1.69 0.09
CA PRO A 84 15.56 -2.06 1.46
C PRO A 84 14.66 -3.23 1.87
N ALA A 85 15.17 -4.09 2.77
CA ALA A 85 14.42 -5.23 3.30
C ALA A 85 13.20 -4.84 4.14
N GLU A 86 13.16 -3.60 4.66
CA GLU A 86 12.06 -3.08 5.48
C GLU A 86 11.58 -1.74 4.92
N LEU A 87 10.26 -1.63 4.74
CA LEU A 87 9.58 -0.44 4.26
C LEU A 87 8.91 0.25 5.46
N GLY A 88 9.46 1.41 5.83
CA GLY A 88 9.00 2.21 6.96
C GLY A 88 8.18 3.42 6.52
N SER A 89 8.17 4.48 7.34
CA SER A 89 7.41 5.67 6.99
C SER A 89 7.88 6.26 5.67
N THR A 90 6.91 6.55 4.80
CA THR A 90 7.09 7.00 3.44
C THR A 90 6.17 8.17 3.16
N ILE A 91 6.72 9.24 2.59
CA ILE A 91 5.95 10.29 1.93
C ILE A 91 6.07 10.05 0.43
N THR A 92 4.95 9.80 -0.23
CA THR A 92 4.88 9.54 -1.67
C THR A 92 4.13 10.67 -2.35
N LEU A 93 4.77 11.26 -3.36
CA LEU A 93 4.13 12.16 -4.31
C LEU A 93 3.77 11.39 -5.58
N TYR A 94 2.54 11.60 -6.05
CA TYR A 94 2.03 11.15 -7.33
C TYR A 94 1.90 12.38 -8.22
N ILE A 95 2.76 12.45 -9.25
CA ILE A 95 2.83 13.56 -10.18
C ILE A 95 2.16 13.12 -11.47
N THR A 96 0.97 13.65 -11.75
CA THR A 96 0.28 13.42 -13.02
C THR A 96 0.68 14.51 -13.99
N THR A 97 1.24 14.13 -15.15
CA THR A 97 1.58 15.07 -16.22
C THR A 97 0.35 15.40 -17.06
N LYS A 98 0.40 16.49 -17.83
CA LYS A 98 -0.68 16.87 -18.77
C LYS A 98 -0.90 15.86 -19.90
N GLU A 99 0.09 14.99 -20.13
CA GLU A 99 -0.02 13.88 -21.08
C GLU A 99 -0.73 12.65 -20.47
N GLY A 100 -1.04 12.69 -19.17
CA GLY A 100 -1.71 11.61 -18.45
C GLY A 100 -0.77 10.56 -17.86
N ASN A 101 0.55 10.77 -17.92
CA ASN A 101 1.52 9.89 -17.26
C ASN A 101 1.56 10.19 -15.76
N VAL A 102 1.67 9.15 -14.93
CA VAL A 102 1.85 9.31 -13.48
C VAL A 102 3.24 8.84 -13.09
N HIS A 103 3.97 9.72 -12.41
CA HIS A 103 5.27 9.42 -11.82
C HIS A 103 5.17 9.40 -10.29
N THR A 104 5.96 8.53 -9.66
CA THR A 104 6.07 8.49 -8.20
C THR A 104 7.41 9.05 -7.74
N TYR A 105 7.36 9.86 -6.68
CA TYR A 105 8.54 10.46 -6.05
C TYR A 105 8.42 10.34 -4.53
N GLN A 106 9.32 9.58 -3.90
CA GLN A 106 9.14 9.13 -2.53
C GLN A 106 10.34 9.44 -1.65
N ASN A 107 10.08 9.90 -0.43
CA ASN A 107 11.05 9.89 0.65
C ASN A 107 10.75 8.72 1.57
N LEU A 108 11.66 7.74 1.58
CA LEU A 108 11.58 6.56 2.43
C LEU A 108 12.53 6.71 3.61
N ARG A 109 11.97 6.96 4.80
CA ARG A 109 12.67 7.09 6.10
C ARG A 109 13.80 8.13 6.14
N ASN A 110 13.81 9.13 5.26
CA ASN A 110 14.94 10.04 5.09
C ASN A 110 16.25 9.30 4.76
N ALA A 111 16.18 8.11 4.17
CA ALA A 111 17.34 7.30 3.82
C ALA A 111 17.41 7.05 2.31
N TYR A 112 16.26 6.86 1.67
CA TYR A 112 16.19 6.62 0.24
C TYR A 112 15.26 7.63 -0.42
N LEU A 113 15.69 8.10 -1.58
CA LEU A 113 14.81 8.70 -2.57
C LEU A 113 14.35 7.58 -3.51
N VAL A 114 13.07 7.50 -3.81
CA VAL A 114 12.52 6.52 -4.77
C VAL A 114 11.83 7.27 -5.89
N ILE A 115 12.19 6.97 -7.14
CA ILE A 115 11.58 7.57 -8.33
C ILE A 115 11.13 6.44 -9.24
N ASP A 116 9.82 6.33 -9.50
CA ASP A 116 9.24 5.27 -10.32
C ASP A 116 9.79 3.87 -9.97
N ASP A 117 9.73 3.53 -8.68
CA ASP A 117 10.20 2.26 -8.10
C ASP A 117 11.73 2.02 -8.16
N ILE A 118 12.52 3.01 -8.58
CA ILE A 118 13.99 2.95 -8.55
C ILE A 118 14.50 3.62 -7.28
N TYR A 119 15.30 2.89 -6.51
CA TYR A 119 15.81 3.31 -5.21
C TYR A 119 17.17 4.00 -5.34
N PHE A 120 17.32 5.14 -4.66
CA PHE A 120 18.53 5.92 -4.61
C PHE A 120 18.93 6.24 -3.17
N SER A 121 20.15 5.86 -2.79
CA SER A 121 20.77 6.37 -1.57
C SER A 121 21.07 7.86 -1.75
N SER A 122 20.51 8.68 -0.87
CA SER A 122 20.57 10.15 -0.95
C SER A 122 20.92 10.76 0.41
N ASP A 123 21.29 12.03 0.43
CA ASP A 123 21.63 12.71 1.68
C ASP A 123 20.41 12.77 2.63
N SER A 124 20.55 12.19 3.81
CA SER A 124 19.45 12.04 4.77
C SER A 124 18.99 13.37 5.36
N SER A 125 19.91 14.32 5.52
CA SER A 125 19.61 15.66 6.03
C SER A 125 18.86 16.49 4.99
N TRP A 126 19.22 16.34 3.71
CA TRP A 126 18.51 16.92 2.59
C TRP A 126 17.10 16.33 2.46
N LEU A 127 16.94 15.01 2.53
CA LEU A 127 15.61 14.38 2.50
C LEU A 127 14.73 14.86 3.66
N ALA A 128 15.26 14.83 4.89
CA ALA A 128 14.52 15.28 6.06
C ALA A 128 14.11 16.76 5.97
N SER A 129 15.01 17.63 5.50
CA SER A 129 14.72 19.06 5.37
C SER A 129 13.79 19.39 4.20
N SER A 130 13.90 18.69 3.07
CA SER A 130 13.08 18.91 1.88
C SER A 130 11.63 18.48 2.09
N PHE A 131 11.41 17.43 2.88
CA PHE A 131 10.08 16.89 3.15
C PHE A 131 9.46 17.35 4.48
N LYS A 132 10.13 18.21 5.25
CA LYS A 132 9.70 18.60 6.62
C LYS A 132 8.29 19.20 6.69
N ASP A 133 7.87 19.90 5.64
CA ASP A 133 6.61 20.65 5.59
C ASP A 133 5.49 19.86 4.88
N PHE A 134 5.79 18.64 4.40
CA PHE A 134 4.81 17.77 3.76
C PHE A 134 3.94 17.12 4.83
N LYS A 135 2.67 17.50 4.85
CA LYS A 135 1.64 17.01 5.78
C LYS A 135 0.33 16.83 5.02
N GLY A 136 -0.39 15.75 5.33
CA GLY A 136 -1.73 15.59 4.79
C GLY A 136 -2.71 16.50 5.52
N ASP A 137 -3.83 16.79 4.87
CA ASP A 137 -4.92 17.63 5.36
C ASP A 137 -6.31 17.03 5.07
N ALA A 138 -6.33 15.84 4.46
CA ALA A 138 -7.54 15.14 4.09
C ALA A 138 -7.37 13.61 4.19
N SER A 139 -8.51 12.92 4.11
CA SER A 139 -8.55 11.47 3.89
C SER A 139 -8.25 11.14 2.43
N LEU A 140 -7.69 9.97 2.17
CA LEU A 140 -7.47 9.49 0.81
C LEU A 140 -8.80 9.40 0.04
N PRO A 141 -8.91 9.94 -1.19
CA PRO A 141 -10.11 9.83 -2.00
C PRO A 141 -10.40 8.38 -2.44
N ASP A 142 -11.68 8.06 -2.58
CA ASP A 142 -12.13 6.79 -3.17
C ASP A 142 -11.55 6.62 -4.59
N GLY A 143 -11.08 5.40 -4.90
CA GLY A 143 -10.50 5.09 -6.22
C GLY A 143 -9.16 5.77 -6.53
N PHE A 144 -8.53 6.43 -5.56
CA PHE A 144 -7.25 7.13 -5.76
C PHE A 144 -6.19 6.24 -6.40
N PHE A 145 -5.89 5.08 -5.81
CA PHE A 145 -4.85 4.18 -6.31
C PHE A 145 -5.17 3.62 -7.69
N GLU A 146 -6.43 3.30 -7.98
CA GLU A 146 -6.85 2.85 -9.31
C GLU A 146 -6.57 3.94 -10.35
N ARG A 147 -6.87 5.19 -10.05
CA ARG A 147 -6.60 6.32 -10.94
C ARG A 147 -5.10 6.51 -11.18
N VAL A 148 -4.28 6.52 -10.12
CA VAL A 148 -2.86 6.91 -10.24
C VAL A 148 -1.94 5.75 -10.63
N THR A 149 -2.38 4.50 -10.49
CA THR A 149 -1.57 3.31 -10.84
C THR A 149 -2.15 2.51 -12.00
N GLY A 150 -3.42 2.71 -12.35
CA GLY A 150 -4.16 1.86 -13.28
C GLY A 150 -4.44 0.45 -12.72
N ILE A 151 -4.15 0.21 -11.44
CA ILE A 151 -4.39 -1.08 -10.78
C ILE A 151 -5.82 -1.07 -10.23
N THR A 152 -6.67 -1.94 -10.76
CA THR A 152 -8.02 -2.17 -10.23
C THR A 152 -7.98 -3.26 -9.16
N THR A 153 -8.76 -3.09 -8.10
CA THR A 153 -8.91 -4.10 -7.04
C THR A 153 -10.27 -4.78 -7.09
N THR A 154 -10.26 -6.11 -7.11
CA THR A 154 -11.45 -6.94 -6.93
C THR A 154 -11.33 -7.72 -5.63
N TYR A 155 -12.42 -7.76 -4.87
CA TYR A 155 -12.49 -8.46 -3.60
C TYR A 155 -13.45 -9.63 -3.68
N GLY A 156 -13.07 -10.76 -3.07
CA GLY A 156 -13.95 -11.89 -2.82
C GLY A 156 -13.84 -12.31 -1.35
N LEU A 157 -14.92 -12.82 -0.79
CA LEU A 157 -14.99 -13.27 0.59
C LEU A 157 -15.52 -14.70 0.65
N MET A 158 -14.87 -15.57 1.41
CA MET A 158 -15.27 -16.96 1.56
C MET A 158 -15.26 -17.36 3.04
N LYS A 159 -16.33 -18.02 3.48
CA LYS A 159 -16.33 -18.77 4.75
C LYS A 159 -15.68 -20.12 4.50
N LEU A 160 -14.65 -20.44 5.26
CA LEU A 160 -13.96 -21.71 5.22
C LEU A 160 -14.26 -22.50 6.50
N GLY A 161 -14.50 -23.79 6.36
CA GLY A 161 -14.50 -24.75 7.46
C GLY A 161 -13.15 -25.48 7.53
N LYS A 162 -13.08 -26.48 8.41
CA LYS A 162 -11.89 -27.35 8.57
C LYS A 162 -11.25 -27.77 7.24
N ASN A 163 -9.92 -27.78 7.22
CA ASN A 163 -9.11 -28.15 6.06
C ASN A 163 -9.40 -27.29 4.82
N GLY A 164 -9.80 -26.03 5.01
CA GLY A 164 -10.07 -25.08 3.94
C GLY A 164 -11.32 -25.38 3.11
N LYS A 165 -12.25 -26.21 3.60
CA LYS A 165 -13.50 -26.49 2.89
C LYS A 165 -14.32 -25.21 2.72
N VAL A 166 -14.58 -24.80 1.48
CA VAL A 166 -15.44 -23.64 1.20
C VAL A 166 -16.87 -23.96 1.64
N LEU A 167 -17.40 -23.15 2.56
CA LEU A 167 -18.77 -23.25 3.06
C LEU A 167 -19.69 -22.26 2.36
N SER A 168 -19.23 -21.03 2.13
CA SER A 168 -20.02 -19.97 1.49
C SER A 168 -19.09 -18.98 0.79
N PRO A 169 -19.16 -18.86 -0.55
CA PRO A 169 -18.42 -17.85 -1.30
C PRO A 169 -19.30 -16.64 -1.68
N LEU A 170 -18.72 -15.44 -1.63
CA LEU A 170 -19.31 -14.20 -2.11
C LEU A 170 -18.25 -13.42 -2.92
N SER A 171 -18.42 -13.36 -4.24
CA SER A 171 -17.47 -12.70 -5.15
C SER A 171 -18.16 -12.35 -6.49
N PRO A 172 -17.87 -11.17 -7.09
CA PRO A 172 -17.11 -10.07 -6.50
C PRO A 172 -17.92 -9.36 -5.40
N LEU A 173 -17.22 -8.73 -4.47
CA LEU A 173 -17.82 -7.77 -3.55
C LEU A 173 -17.96 -6.42 -4.26
N GLU A 174 -19.13 -5.81 -4.11
CA GLU A 174 -19.48 -4.53 -4.73
C GLU A 174 -19.93 -3.51 -3.68
N GLY A 175 -19.86 -2.22 -4.03
CA GLY A 175 -20.36 -1.12 -3.20
C GLY A 175 -19.82 -1.11 -1.76
N THR A 176 -20.71 -1.04 -0.78
CA THR A 176 -20.33 -0.97 0.65
C THR A 176 -19.65 -2.25 1.16
N TYR A 177 -19.84 -3.39 0.49
CA TYR A 177 -19.16 -4.64 0.84
C TYR A 177 -17.71 -4.66 0.36
N LYS A 178 -17.44 -4.08 -0.82
CA LYS A 178 -16.08 -3.83 -1.30
C LYS A 178 -15.33 -2.92 -0.32
N GLN A 179 -15.94 -1.80 0.08
CA GLN A 179 -15.36 -0.86 1.05
C GLN A 179 -15.04 -1.52 2.40
N LEU A 180 -15.93 -2.39 2.89
CA LEU A 180 -15.69 -3.16 4.13
C LEU A 180 -14.47 -4.07 3.98
N ALA A 181 -14.33 -4.76 2.85
CA ALA A 181 -13.18 -5.63 2.58
C ALA A 181 -11.87 -4.85 2.47
N GLU A 182 -11.87 -3.74 1.71
CA GLU A 182 -10.75 -2.81 1.57
C GLU A 182 -10.27 -2.31 2.93
N TYR A 183 -11.19 -1.83 3.75
CA TYR A 183 -10.87 -1.30 5.08
C TYR A 183 -10.35 -2.37 6.04
N THR A 184 -10.83 -3.60 5.91
CA THR A 184 -10.35 -4.74 6.71
C THR A 184 -8.91 -5.09 6.35
N VAL A 185 -8.60 -5.21 5.07
CA VAL A 185 -7.22 -5.44 4.59
C VAL A 185 -6.32 -4.29 5.01
N PHE A 186 -6.74 -3.05 4.79
CA PHE A 186 -5.98 -1.87 5.23
C PHE A 186 -5.75 -1.87 6.74
N ASN A 187 -6.74 -2.25 7.55
CA ASN A 187 -6.59 -2.34 9.01
C ASN A 187 -5.51 -3.34 9.43
N HIS A 188 -5.35 -4.45 8.70
CA HIS A 188 -4.26 -5.39 8.91
C HIS A 188 -2.91 -4.80 8.46
N LEU A 189 -2.86 -4.22 7.27
CA LEU A 189 -1.62 -3.71 6.68
C LEU A 189 -0.98 -2.61 7.55
N ILE A 190 -1.77 -1.71 8.14
CA ILE A 190 -1.23 -0.62 8.97
C ILE A 190 -0.74 -1.06 10.36
N LYS A 191 -0.84 -2.35 10.73
CA LYS A 191 -0.41 -2.82 12.05
C LYS A 191 1.11 -2.91 12.13
N SER A 192 1.67 -2.25 13.14
CA SER A 192 3.11 -2.36 13.46
C SER A 192 3.44 -3.57 14.35
N THR A 193 2.43 -4.24 14.92
CA THR A 193 2.61 -5.44 15.76
C THR A 193 2.14 -6.66 15.00
N LEU A 194 3.07 -7.59 14.79
CA LEU A 194 2.85 -8.83 14.05
C LEU A 194 3.18 -10.04 14.93
N TYR A 195 2.51 -11.15 14.63
CA TYR A 195 2.63 -12.42 15.33
C TYR A 195 2.99 -13.54 14.34
N PRO A 196 3.62 -14.64 14.83
CA PRO A 196 3.97 -15.78 14.00
C PRO A 196 2.75 -16.41 13.30
N PRO A 197 2.91 -16.96 12.08
CA PRO A 197 1.83 -17.60 11.34
C PRO A 197 1.10 -18.65 12.17
N GLN A 198 -0.21 -18.75 11.98
CA GLN A 198 -1.05 -19.81 12.51
C GLN A 198 -1.39 -20.80 11.39
N ASP A 199 -1.57 -22.07 11.76
CA ASP A 199 -2.10 -23.07 10.85
C ASP A 199 -3.59 -22.79 10.59
N ILE A 200 -3.87 -22.16 9.45
CA ILE A 200 -5.23 -21.75 9.06
C ILE A 200 -6.17 -22.95 8.95
N ASP A 201 -5.66 -24.13 8.57
CA ASP A 201 -6.48 -25.32 8.39
C ASP A 201 -6.90 -25.96 9.73
N SER A 202 -6.26 -25.54 10.84
CA SER A 202 -6.58 -25.98 12.20
C SER A 202 -7.85 -25.33 12.78
N PHE A 203 -8.31 -24.22 12.21
CA PHE A 203 -9.51 -23.53 12.70
C PHE A 203 -10.79 -24.23 12.24
N ASP A 204 -11.76 -24.36 13.15
CA ASP A 204 -13.08 -24.93 12.83
C ASP A 204 -13.79 -24.10 11.75
N VAL A 205 -13.66 -22.77 11.85
CA VAL A 205 -14.17 -21.78 10.91
C VAL A 205 -13.18 -20.62 10.81
N CYS A 206 -12.90 -20.18 9.59
CA CYS A 206 -12.19 -18.93 9.30
C CYS A 206 -12.77 -18.27 8.05
N TYR A 207 -12.39 -17.02 7.79
CA TYR A 207 -12.79 -16.29 6.59
C TYR A 207 -11.57 -16.06 5.70
N MET A 208 -11.70 -16.25 4.40
CA MET A 208 -10.70 -15.87 3.42
C MET A 208 -11.21 -14.68 2.62
N LEU A 209 -10.48 -13.57 2.68
CA LEU A 209 -10.68 -12.39 1.88
C LEU A 209 -9.61 -12.39 0.79
N ARG A 210 -10.05 -12.64 -0.44
CA ARG A 210 -9.19 -12.63 -1.63
C ARG A 210 -9.19 -11.25 -2.24
N VAL A 211 -8.00 -10.71 -2.49
CA VAL A 211 -7.81 -9.48 -3.25
C VAL A 211 -7.09 -9.82 -4.56
N ILE A 212 -7.68 -9.39 -5.67
CA ILE A 212 -7.07 -9.46 -6.98
C ILE A 212 -6.71 -8.04 -7.39
N TYR A 213 -5.42 -7.80 -7.56
CA TYR A 213 -4.89 -6.56 -8.12
C TYR A 213 -4.65 -6.79 -9.60
N SER A 214 -5.41 -6.11 -10.45
CA SER A 214 -5.32 -6.26 -11.90
C SER A 214 -4.72 -5.00 -12.51
N SER A 215 -3.66 -5.19 -13.30
CA SER A 215 -3.04 -4.18 -14.15
C SER A 215 -3.26 -4.53 -15.62
N LYS A 216 -2.81 -3.69 -16.57
CA LYS A 216 -3.01 -3.94 -18.01
C LYS A 216 -2.51 -5.32 -18.49
N ASN A 217 -1.44 -5.85 -17.88
CA ASN A 217 -0.76 -7.05 -18.36
C ASN A 217 -0.64 -8.17 -17.31
N SER A 218 -1.01 -7.91 -16.05
CA SER A 218 -0.79 -8.86 -14.96
C SER A 218 -1.87 -8.76 -13.90
N ASN A 219 -2.20 -9.90 -13.30
CA ASN A 219 -3.02 -9.97 -12.11
C ASN A 219 -2.19 -10.61 -10.99
N SER A 220 -2.16 -10.00 -9.81
CA SER A 220 -1.70 -10.66 -8.60
C SER A 220 -2.90 -10.99 -7.72
N THR A 221 -2.83 -12.12 -7.02
CA THR A 221 -3.87 -12.58 -6.10
C THR A 221 -3.26 -12.75 -4.72
N HIS A 222 -3.89 -12.15 -3.72
CA HIS A 222 -3.50 -12.22 -2.32
C HIS A 222 -4.68 -12.70 -1.49
N ASP A 223 -4.44 -13.68 -0.63
CA ASP A 223 -5.45 -14.28 0.23
C ASP A 223 -5.17 -13.90 1.68
N TYR A 224 -6.11 -13.18 2.31
CA TYR A 224 -6.05 -12.84 3.71
C TYR A 224 -6.99 -13.71 4.52
N TYR A 225 -6.48 -14.36 5.56
CA TYR A 225 -7.25 -15.26 6.42
C TYR A 225 -7.59 -14.58 7.73
N LEU A 226 -8.87 -14.41 8.02
CA LEU A 226 -9.38 -13.90 9.28
C LEU A 226 -9.86 -15.04 10.18
N PHE A 227 -9.48 -14.97 11.45
CA PHE A 227 -9.84 -15.96 12.45
C PHE A 227 -9.90 -15.35 13.84
N ILE A 228 -10.57 -16.05 14.76
CA ILE A 228 -10.56 -15.70 16.18
C ILE A 228 -9.53 -16.57 16.90
N MET A 229 -8.65 -15.92 17.67
CA MET A 229 -7.70 -16.58 18.55
C MET A 229 -7.76 -15.90 19.91
N ASN A 230 -7.94 -16.67 20.99
CA ASN A 230 -8.04 -16.16 22.36
C ASN A 230 -9.11 -15.05 22.54
N GLY A 231 -10.22 -15.11 21.79
CA GLY A 231 -11.32 -14.14 21.85
C GLY A 231 -11.11 -12.86 21.05
N ASP A 232 -9.96 -12.70 20.40
CA ASP A 232 -9.61 -11.56 19.57
C ASP A 232 -9.59 -11.92 18.08
N ALA A 233 -9.89 -10.94 17.22
CA ALA A 233 -9.81 -11.11 15.78
C ALA A 233 -8.41 -10.85 15.23
N TYR A 234 -7.94 -11.76 14.39
CA TYR A 234 -6.66 -11.68 13.69
C TYR A 234 -6.86 -11.82 12.19
N MET A 235 -5.93 -11.26 11.43
CA MET A 235 -5.82 -11.45 9.99
C MET A 235 -4.39 -11.84 9.63
N GLN A 236 -4.24 -12.80 8.73
CA GLN A 236 -2.97 -13.33 8.23
C GLN A 236 -2.88 -13.20 6.70
N ASP A 237 -1.75 -12.72 6.17
CA ASP A 237 -1.49 -12.69 4.73
C ASP A 237 -0.96 -14.05 4.26
N GLY A 238 -1.73 -14.76 3.45
CA GLY A 238 -1.42 -16.13 3.05
C GLY A 238 -1.45 -17.14 4.20
N LYS A 239 -1.19 -18.42 3.89
CA LYS A 239 -1.15 -19.49 4.90
C LYS A 239 0.13 -19.47 5.76
N ASP A 240 1.21 -18.90 5.22
CA ASP A 240 2.52 -18.89 5.87
C ASP A 240 2.97 -17.49 6.33
N GLY A 241 2.19 -16.43 6.05
CA GLY A 241 2.56 -15.07 6.42
C GLY A 241 2.24 -14.73 7.87
N LEU A 242 2.77 -13.59 8.31
CA LEU A 242 2.54 -13.11 9.66
C LEU A 242 1.08 -12.69 9.84
N ASN A 243 0.59 -12.81 11.07
CA ASN A 243 -0.75 -12.30 11.40
C ASN A 243 -0.68 -11.07 12.30
N ALA A 244 -1.73 -10.27 12.25
CA ALA A 244 -1.89 -9.07 13.05
C ALA A 244 -3.29 -9.04 13.67
N LYS A 245 -3.40 -8.46 14.87
CA LYS A 245 -4.71 -8.22 15.49
C LYS A 245 -5.47 -7.17 14.68
N VAL A 246 -6.69 -7.49 14.27
CA VAL A 246 -7.58 -6.59 13.53
C VAL A 246 -8.78 -6.19 14.39
N SER A 247 -9.57 -5.22 13.93
CA SER A 247 -10.79 -4.83 14.63
C SER A 247 -11.80 -5.98 14.68
N THR A 248 -12.20 -6.37 15.89
CA THR A 248 -13.28 -7.34 16.11
C THR A 248 -14.60 -6.86 15.49
N GLU A 249 -14.84 -5.55 15.45
CA GLU A 249 -16.00 -4.97 14.77
C GLU A 249 -16.00 -5.31 13.27
N LEU A 250 -14.84 -5.21 12.60
CA LEU A 250 -14.72 -5.52 11.18
C LEU A 250 -14.92 -7.00 10.90
N TYR A 251 -14.34 -7.85 11.74
CA TYR A 251 -14.58 -9.29 11.70
C TYR A 251 -16.08 -9.61 11.77
N ASN A 252 -16.78 -9.05 12.77
CA ASN A 252 -18.20 -9.29 12.98
C ASN A 252 -19.07 -8.79 11.81
N ARG A 253 -18.69 -7.66 11.20
CA ARG A 253 -19.37 -7.12 10.01
C ARG A 253 -19.20 -8.05 8.80
N LEU A 254 -18.02 -8.64 8.60
CA LEU A 254 -17.79 -9.62 7.53
C LEU A 254 -18.51 -10.95 7.79
N ASP A 255 -18.55 -11.43 9.03
CA ASP A 255 -19.33 -12.61 9.41
C ASP A 255 -20.83 -12.40 9.16
N THR A 256 -21.37 -11.26 9.60
CA THR A 256 -22.77 -10.87 9.36
C THR A 256 -23.08 -10.82 7.87
N LEU A 257 -22.17 -10.27 7.06
CA LEU A 257 -22.32 -10.20 5.61
C LEU A 257 -22.51 -11.58 4.99
N LEU A 258 -21.62 -12.54 5.25
CA LEU A 258 -21.76 -13.88 4.66
C LEU A 258 -22.99 -14.62 5.17
N ASN A 259 -23.38 -14.42 6.43
CA ASN A 259 -24.57 -15.05 6.97
C ASN A 259 -25.88 -14.45 6.39
N SER A 260 -25.86 -13.27 5.75
CA SER A 260 -27.03 -12.71 5.07
C SER A 260 -27.28 -13.27 3.66
N PHE A 261 -26.33 -14.03 3.11
CA PHE A 261 -26.42 -14.63 1.77
C PHE A 261 -26.54 -16.17 1.79
N ASN A 262 -26.63 -16.78 2.96
CA ASN A 262 -26.92 -18.21 3.16
C ASN A 262 -28.31 -18.41 3.75
#